data_AF-T0ZX65-F1
#
_entry.id   AF-T0ZX65-F1
#
_cell.length_a   1.000
_cell.length_b   1.000
_cell.length_c   1.000
_cell.angle_alpha   90.00
_cell.angle_beta   90.00
_cell.angle_gamma   90.00
#
_symmetry.space_group_name_H-M   'P 1'
#
loop_
_entity.id
_entity.type
_entity.pdbx_description
1 polymer ?
#
loop_
_entity_poly.entity_id
_entity_poly.type
_entity_poly.pdbx_seq_one_letter_code
_entity_poly.pdbx_strand_id
1 'polypeptide(L)'
;FGVTTNKAGNLNLSESTVGPTIASSLVVSSVFLVIISAALISAYLGFRFSKTVISARRFALTAMAALLHDVFVLVGLWAILGHFSQLGSVDTLFVAAVLTVVAFSVHDTIVVFDRIRENLRIQGPRMSFDQVANLSIAQTMTRSLNTSLTVIFVLLTLVLLG
;
A
#
# COMPACT_ATOMS: atom_id res chain seq x y z
N PHE A 1 -12.10 29.07 -2.33
CA PHE A 1 -12.88 30.31 -2.51
C PHE A 1 -11.94 31.44 -2.85
N GLY A 2 -11.89 31.83 -4.13
CA GLY A 2 -11.02 32.90 -4.62
C GLY A 2 -10.74 32.72 -6.10
N VAL A 3 -11.69 33.14 -6.95
CA VAL A 3 -11.53 33.17 -8.42
C VAL A 3 -11.00 34.56 -8.79
N THR A 4 -9.79 34.63 -9.35
CA THR A 4 -9.26 35.87 -9.93
C THR A 4 -9.47 35.84 -11.44
N THR A 5 -10.25 36.79 -11.95
CA THR A 5 -10.58 36.95 -13.37
C THR A 5 -9.58 37.87 -14.07
N ASN A 6 -8.96 37.42 -15.16
CA ASN A 6 -8.26 38.31 -16.11
C ASN A 6 -9.25 38.83 -17.16
N LYS A 7 -9.01 40.04 -17.69
CA LYS A 7 -9.86 40.85 -18.58
C LYS A 7 -10.14 40.25 -19.98
N ALA A 8 -9.90 38.96 -20.21
CA ALA A 8 -10.10 38.30 -21.50
C ALA A 8 -11.17 37.19 -21.50
N GLY A 9 -11.98 37.05 -20.44
CA GLY A 9 -13.13 36.13 -20.43
C GLY A 9 -12.80 34.64 -20.45
N ASN A 10 -11.52 34.26 -20.42
CA ASN A 10 -11.09 32.86 -20.32
C ASN A 10 -10.96 32.45 -18.85
N LEU A 11 -11.69 31.39 -18.48
CA LEU A 11 -11.56 30.71 -17.19
C LEU A 11 -10.14 30.13 -17.10
N ASN A 12 -9.24 30.79 -16.38
CA ASN A 12 -7.98 30.17 -15.98
C ASN A 12 -8.32 29.13 -14.91
N LEU A 13 -8.52 27.89 -15.34
CA LEU A 13 -8.29 26.73 -14.49
C LEU A 13 -6.84 26.86 -14.02
N SER A 14 -6.64 27.08 -12.71
CA SER A 14 -5.30 27.13 -12.13
C SER A 14 -4.66 25.75 -12.25
N GLU A 15 -4.06 25.47 -13.40
CA GLU A 15 -3.14 24.36 -13.58
C GLU A 15 -1.92 24.63 -12.72
N SER A 16 -1.90 24.05 -11.53
CA SER A 16 -0.71 23.94 -10.70
C SER A 16 0.14 22.81 -11.29
N THR A 17 0.64 23.02 -12.50
CA THR A 17 1.43 22.03 -13.22
C THR A 17 2.79 21.95 -12.56
N VAL A 18 2.90 21.01 -11.62
CA VAL A 18 4.18 20.58 -11.06
C VAL A 18 4.99 20.01 -12.23
N GLY A 19 6.21 20.52 -12.42
CA GLY A 19 7.05 20.06 -13.53
C GLY A 19 7.19 18.53 -13.53
N PRO A 20 7.02 17.83 -14.68
CA PRO A 20 7.07 16.37 -14.76
C PRO A 20 8.33 15.77 -14.11
N THR A 21 9.45 16.49 -14.17
CA THR A 21 10.73 16.13 -13.55
C THR A 21 10.67 16.11 -12.01
N ILE A 22 9.96 17.05 -11.40
CA ILE A 22 9.81 17.12 -9.93
C ILE A 22 8.84 16.03 -9.48
N ALA A 23 7.75 15.81 -10.23
CA ALA A 23 6.79 14.75 -9.93
C ALA A 23 7.43 13.35 -10.01
N SER A 24 8.20 13.08 -11.07
CA SER A 24 8.90 11.80 -11.27
C SER A 24 9.96 11.53 -10.18
N SER A 25 10.75 12.53 -9.80
CA SER A 25 11.76 12.37 -8.74
C SER A 25 11.13 12.15 -7.36
N LEU A 26 9.98 12.77 -7.09
CA LEU A 26 9.23 12.57 -5.85
C LEU A 26 8.66 11.15 -5.76
N VAL A 27 8.03 10.67 -6.84
CA VAL A 27 7.52 9.28 -6.93
C VAL A 27 8.63 8.27 -6.64
N VAL A 28 9.76 8.38 -7.36
CA VAL A 28 10.88 7.42 -7.22
C VAL A 28 11.39 7.41 -5.79
N SER A 29 11.52 8.59 -5.18
CA SER A 29 11.94 8.73 -3.79
C SER A 29 10.92 8.12 -2.82
N SER A 30 9.62 8.33 -3.04
CA SER A 30 8.56 7.76 -2.20
C SER A 30 8.51 6.24 -2.29
N VAL A 31 8.63 5.66 -3.48
CA VAL A 31 8.69 4.20 -3.66
C VAL A 31 9.89 3.63 -2.92
N PHE A 32 11.06 4.25 -3.06
CA PHE A 32 12.29 3.81 -2.37
C PHE A 32 12.16 3.93 -0.85
N LEU A 33 11.58 5.01 -0.34
CA LEU A 33 11.34 5.22 1.10
C LEU A 33 10.32 4.23 1.68
N VAL A 34 9.26 3.89 0.95
CA VAL A 34 8.27 2.89 1.39
C VAL A 34 8.91 1.50 1.48
N ILE A 35 9.69 1.11 0.46
CA ILE A 35 10.41 -0.17 0.46
C ILE A 35 11.43 -0.22 1.59
N ILE A 36 12.21 0.85 1.78
CA ILE A 36 13.19 0.94 2.88
C ILE A 36 12.50 0.94 4.24
N SER A 37 11.39 1.66 4.41
CA SER A 37 10.64 1.70 5.67
C SER A 37 10.09 0.31 6.01
N ALA A 38 9.47 -0.37 5.04
CA ALA A 38 8.99 -1.74 5.21
C ALA A 38 10.13 -2.72 5.51
N ALA A 39 11.27 -2.61 4.81
CA ALA A 39 12.45 -3.42 5.03
C ALA A 39 13.11 -3.15 6.39
N LEU A 40 13.19 -1.90 6.83
CA LEU A 40 13.75 -1.52 8.13
C LEU A 40 12.84 -1.93 9.28
N ILE A 41 11.52 -1.80 9.14
CA ILE A 41 10.55 -2.26 10.14
C ILE A 41 10.66 -3.78 10.25
N SER A 42 10.55 -4.52 9.14
CA SER A 42 10.68 -5.98 9.15
C SER A 42 12.05 -6.47 9.65
N ALA A 43 13.15 -5.81 9.25
CA ALA A 43 14.49 -6.12 9.73
C ALA A 43 14.69 -5.77 11.21
N TYR A 44 14.16 -4.65 11.70
CA TYR A 44 14.18 -4.29 13.11
C TYR A 44 13.43 -5.32 13.96
N LEU A 45 12.24 -5.72 13.49
CA LEU A 45 11.45 -6.78 14.12
C LEU A 45 12.22 -8.13 14.14
N GLY A 46 12.93 -8.46 13.06
CA GLY A 46 13.78 -9.65 12.97
C GLY A 46 15.04 -9.60 13.85
N PHE A 47 15.73 -8.46 13.90
CA PHE A 47 16.98 -8.30 14.64
C PHE A 47 16.74 -8.24 16.16
N ARG A 48 15.61 -7.67 16.59
CA ARG A 48 15.21 -7.63 18.00
C ARG A 48 14.92 -9.02 18.58
N PHE A 49 14.72 -10.05 17.74
CA PHE A 49 14.38 -11.42 18.16
C PHE A 49 15.33 -12.51 17.62
N SER A 50 16.63 -12.23 17.60
CA SER A 50 17.70 -13.21 17.36
C SER A 50 17.66 -14.49 18.26
N LYS A 51 16.73 -14.61 19.22
CA LYS A 51 16.70 -15.71 20.21
C LYS A 51 15.52 -16.69 20.15
N THR A 52 14.54 -16.58 19.24
CA THR A 52 13.38 -17.51 19.28
C THR A 52 12.99 -18.07 17.90
N VAL A 53 13.45 -19.31 17.65
CA VAL A 53 12.87 -20.47 16.92
C VAL A 53 12.22 -20.32 15.52
N ILE A 54 11.85 -19.13 15.02
CA ILE A 54 11.28 -18.98 13.66
C ILE A 54 12.15 -18.04 12.83
N SER A 55 12.63 -18.54 11.69
CA SER A 55 13.56 -17.82 10.83
C SER A 55 12.92 -16.54 10.29
N ALA A 56 13.39 -15.38 10.77
CA ALA A 56 12.98 -14.04 10.32
C ALA A 56 12.99 -13.87 8.79
N ARG A 57 13.79 -14.68 8.09
CA ARG A 57 13.86 -14.72 6.63
C ARG A 57 12.56 -15.16 5.96
N ARG A 58 11.79 -16.06 6.58
CA ARG A 58 10.54 -16.57 5.99
C ARG A 58 9.46 -15.49 5.96
N PHE A 59 9.30 -14.73 7.05
CA PHE A 59 8.36 -13.60 7.12
C PHE A 59 8.70 -12.50 6.12
N ALA A 60 9.98 -12.14 6.01
CA ALA A 60 10.43 -11.14 5.04
C ALA A 60 10.16 -11.58 3.59
N LEU A 61 10.43 -12.85 3.26
CA LEU A 61 10.16 -13.41 1.93
C LEU A 61 8.65 -13.44 1.61
N THR A 62 7.80 -13.85 2.55
CA THR A 62 6.35 -13.84 2.35
C THR A 62 5.77 -12.45 2.18
N ALA A 63 6.25 -11.45 2.94
CA ALA A 63 5.83 -10.06 2.74
C ALA A 63 6.25 -9.53 1.37
N MET A 64 7.50 -9.78 0.96
CA MET A 64 7.99 -9.34 -0.35
C MET A 64 7.19 -9.99 -1.49
N ALA A 65 6.85 -11.28 -1.36
CA ALA A 65 6.05 -11.99 -2.35
C ALA A 65 4.61 -11.45 -2.43
N ALA A 66 3.98 -11.15 -1.29
CA ALA A 66 2.65 -10.55 -1.25
C ALA A 66 2.62 -9.17 -1.93
N LEU A 67 3.61 -8.31 -1.64
CA LEU A 67 3.72 -7.00 -2.28
C LEU A 67 3.97 -7.09 -3.78
N LEU A 68 4.84 -8.00 -4.21
CA LEU A 68 5.10 -8.22 -5.63
C LEU A 68 3.83 -8.68 -6.34
N HIS A 69 3.08 -9.60 -5.73
CA HIS A 69 1.79 -10.04 -6.24
C HIS A 69 0.80 -8.86 -6.40
N ASP A 70 0.66 -8.00 -5.40
CA ASP A 70 -0.29 -6.88 -5.45
C ASP A 70 0.04 -5.87 -6.57
N VAL A 71 1.33 -5.54 -6.72
CA VAL A 71 1.79 -4.69 -7.83
C VAL A 71 1.57 -5.37 -9.17
N PHE A 72 1.88 -6.67 -9.26
CA PHE A 72 1.74 -7.43 -10.50
C PHE A 72 0.28 -7.52 -10.95
N VAL A 73 -0.64 -7.80 -10.03
CA VAL A 73 -2.09 -7.84 -10.31
C VAL A 73 -2.59 -6.46 -10.73
N LEU A 74 -2.18 -5.39 -10.04
CA LEU A 74 -2.60 -4.03 -10.39
C LEU A 74 -2.11 -3.61 -11.78
N VAL A 75 -0.83 -3.79 -12.07
CA VAL A 75 -0.23 -3.43 -13.36
C VAL A 75 -0.77 -4.34 -14.47
N GLY A 76 -0.93 -5.63 -14.21
CA GLY A 76 -1.49 -6.59 -15.16
C GLY A 76 -2.94 -6.27 -15.53
N LEU A 77 -3.77 -5.94 -14.53
CA LEU A 77 -5.15 -5.52 -14.76
C LEU A 77 -5.21 -4.20 -15.54
N TRP A 78 -4.35 -3.23 -15.21
CA TRP A 78 -4.26 -1.97 -15.94
C TRP A 78 -3.81 -2.15 -17.39
N ALA A 79 -2.85 -3.06 -17.64
CA ALA A 79 -2.40 -3.38 -18.99
C ALA A 79 -3.50 -4.05 -19.83
N ILE A 80 -4.29 -4.96 -19.23
CA ILE A 80 -5.43 -5.60 -19.91
C ILE A 80 -6.52 -4.57 -20.20
N LEU A 81 -6.89 -3.74 -19.22
CA LEU A 81 -7.87 -2.67 -19.42
C LEU A 81 -7.40 -1.67 -20.47
N GLY A 82 -6.11 -1.36 -20.51
CA GLY A 82 -5.49 -0.52 -21.53
C GLY A 82 -5.50 -1.12 -22.94
N HIS A 83 -5.66 -2.44 -23.07
CA HIS A 83 -5.86 -3.08 -24.37
C HIS A 83 -7.31 -2.91 -24.88
N PHE A 84 -8.30 -2.96 -23.97
CA PHE A 84 -9.72 -2.82 -24.31
C PHE A 84 -10.24 -1.37 -24.27
N SER A 85 -9.53 -0.45 -23.62
CA SER A 85 -9.90 0.95 -23.45
C SER A 85 -8.69 1.86 -23.69
N GLN A 86 -8.90 3.06 -24.24
CA GLN A 86 -7.84 4.06 -24.52
C GLN A 86 -7.17 4.65 -23.25
N LEU A 87 -7.39 4.04 -22.08
CA LEU A 87 -6.88 4.42 -20.77
C LEU A 87 -5.48 3.84 -20.45
N GLY A 88 -4.89 3.06 -21.36
CA GLY A 88 -3.62 2.33 -21.15
C GLY A 88 -2.34 3.17 -21.01
N SER A 89 -2.45 4.50 -20.97
CA SER A 89 -1.31 5.39 -20.80
C SER A 89 -0.79 5.31 -19.36
N VAL A 90 0.52 5.03 -19.22
CA VAL A 90 1.21 5.16 -17.93
C VAL A 90 1.44 6.65 -17.69
N ASP A 91 0.49 7.28 -17.00
CA ASP A 91 0.56 8.69 -16.60
C ASP A 91 0.82 8.83 -15.08
N THR A 92 1.11 10.05 -14.63
CA THR A 92 1.41 10.41 -13.25
C THR A 92 0.30 9.96 -12.28
N LEU A 93 -0.97 10.00 -12.70
CA LEU A 93 -2.10 9.51 -11.91
C LEU A 93 -2.06 8.00 -11.71
N PHE A 94 -1.66 7.24 -12.73
CA PHE A 94 -1.51 5.79 -12.61
C PHE A 94 -0.41 5.46 -11.59
N VAL A 95 0.73 6.15 -11.70
CA VAL A 95 1.84 5.98 -10.76
C VAL A 95 1.43 6.32 -9.32
N ALA A 96 0.66 7.39 -9.11
CA ALA A 96 0.11 7.74 -7.81
C ALA A 96 -0.85 6.67 -7.27
N ALA A 97 -1.66 6.07 -8.14
CA ALA A 97 -2.55 4.97 -7.78
C ALA A 97 -1.75 3.72 -7.35
N VAL A 98 -0.70 3.34 -8.10
CA VAL A 98 0.18 2.22 -7.72
C VAL A 98 0.82 2.46 -6.36
N LEU A 99 1.38 3.65 -6.12
CA LEU A 99 2.00 3.97 -4.83
C LEU A 99 1.00 3.91 -3.67
N THR A 100 -0.23 4.33 -3.91
CA THR A 100 -1.31 4.27 -2.92
C THR A 100 -1.68 2.84 -2.57
N VAL A 101 -1.84 1.96 -3.56
CA VAL A 101 -2.14 0.54 -3.35
C VAL A 101 -1.01 -0.15 -2.58
N VAL A 102 0.25 0.11 -2.97
CA VAL A 102 1.43 -0.42 -2.26
C VAL A 102 1.45 0.06 -0.81
N ALA A 103 1.17 1.34 -0.54
CA ALA A 103 1.15 1.87 0.81
C ALA A 103 0.11 1.20 1.71
N PHE A 104 -1.11 0.96 1.19
CA PHE A 104 -2.16 0.26 1.94
C PHE A 104 -1.83 -1.23 2.15
N SER A 105 -1.31 -1.92 1.13
CA SER A 105 -0.93 -3.34 1.23
C SER A 105 0.21 -3.57 2.23
N VAL A 106 1.25 -2.72 2.18
CA VAL A 106 2.36 -2.76 3.15
C VAL A 106 1.83 -2.52 4.57
N HIS A 107 0.98 -1.50 4.75
CA HIS A 107 0.42 -1.15 6.06
C HIS A 107 -0.33 -2.34 6.67
N ASP A 108 -1.19 -3.00 5.89
CA ASP A 108 -1.98 -4.13 6.39
C ASP A 108 -1.10 -5.34 6.74
N THR A 109 -0.13 -5.65 5.88
CA THR A 109 0.84 -6.75 6.11
C THR A 109 1.63 -6.55 7.41
N ILE A 110 2.08 -5.33 7.70
CA ILE A 110 2.84 -5.01 8.92
C ILE A 110 1.98 -5.22 10.16
N VAL A 111 0.72 -4.78 10.15
CA VAL A 111 -0.19 -4.91 11.31
C VAL A 111 -0.48 -6.39 11.61
N VAL A 112 -0.74 -7.20 10.58
CA VAL A 112 -0.95 -8.65 10.73
C VAL A 112 0.31 -9.30 11.31
N PHE A 113 1.49 -8.96 10.78
CA PHE A 113 2.76 -9.55 11.24
C PHE A 113 3.12 -9.15 12.67
N ASP A 114 2.84 -7.90 13.06
CA ASP A 114 3.03 -7.47 14.44
C ASP A 114 2.09 -8.23 15.39
N ARG A 115 0.85 -8.50 14.99
CA ARG A 115 -0.09 -9.29 15.78
C ARG A 115 0.28 -10.76 15.87
N ILE A 116 0.76 -11.38 14.78
CA ILE A 116 1.30 -12.75 14.80
C ILE A 116 2.44 -12.84 15.79
N ARG A 117 3.34 -11.85 15.79
CA ARG A 117 4.48 -11.78 16.70
C ARG A 117 4.05 -11.60 18.15
N GLU A 118 3.10 -10.71 18.43
CA GLU A 118 2.58 -10.47 19.77
C GLU A 118 1.97 -11.75 20.35
N ASN A 119 1.09 -12.41 19.60
CA ASN A 119 0.46 -13.66 20.04
C ASN A 119 1.45 -14.83 20.11
N LEU A 120 2.47 -14.88 19.27
CA LEU A 120 3.53 -15.90 19.37
C LEU A 120 4.35 -15.73 20.66
N ARG A 121 4.58 -14.50 21.12
CA ARG A 121 5.28 -14.24 22.39
C ARG A 121 4.43 -14.61 23.61
N ILE A 122 3.13 -14.32 23.56
CA ILE A 122 2.22 -14.51 24.70
C ILE A 122 1.69 -15.95 24.78
N GLN A 123 1.32 -16.51 23.62
CA GLN A 123 0.61 -17.78 23.49
C GLN A 123 1.45 -18.89 22.84
N GLY A 124 2.63 -18.59 22.30
CA GLY A 124 3.51 -19.59 21.67
C GLY A 124 3.91 -20.78 22.56
N PRO A 125 4.02 -20.66 23.91
CA PRO A 125 4.22 -21.83 24.76
C PRO A 125 3.00 -22.74 24.92
N ARG A 126 1.80 -22.27 24.54
CA ARG A 126 0.51 -22.95 24.78
C ARG A 126 -0.22 -23.36 23.50
N MET A 127 0.11 -22.76 22.36
CA MET A 127 -0.58 -22.96 21.08
C MET A 127 0.42 -23.27 19.97
N SER A 128 -0.03 -24.03 18.96
CA SER A 128 0.75 -24.24 17.75
C SER A 128 0.85 -22.95 16.93
N PHE A 129 1.87 -22.87 16.06
CA PHE A 129 2.05 -21.69 15.19
C PHE A 129 0.82 -21.38 14.34
N ASP A 130 0.15 -22.41 13.82
CA ASP A 130 -1.07 -22.27 13.01
C ASP A 130 -2.22 -21.64 13.80
N GLN A 131 -2.43 -22.09 15.04
CA GLN A 131 -3.43 -21.52 15.94
C GLN A 131 -3.14 -20.05 16.26
N VAL A 132 -1.87 -19.72 16.50
CA VAL A 132 -1.42 -18.34 16.73
C VAL A 132 -1.65 -17.47 15.50
N ALA A 133 -1.30 -17.96 14.31
CA ALA A 133 -1.48 -17.24 13.06
C ALA A 133 -2.97 -16.96 12.79
N ASN A 134 -3.83 -17.98 12.93
CA ASN A 134 -5.27 -17.83 12.74
C ASN A 134 -5.88 -16.84 13.74
N LEU A 135 -5.49 -16.92 15.02
CA LEU A 135 -5.95 -15.96 16.03
C LEU A 135 -5.53 -14.52 15.69
N SER A 136 -4.28 -14.32 15.28
CA SER A 136 -3.76 -13.01 14.92
C SER A 136 -4.47 -12.42 13.71
N ILE A 137 -4.71 -13.23 12.68
CA ILE A 137 -5.46 -12.82 11.48
C ILE A 137 -6.88 -12.39 11.88
N ALA A 138 -7.58 -13.21 12.68
CA ALA A 138 -8.93 -12.89 13.13
C ALA A 138 -8.99 -11.57 13.92
N GLN A 139 -7.98 -11.29 14.75
CA GLN A 139 -7.90 -10.04 15.52
C GLN A 139 -7.64 -8.79 14.67
N THR A 140 -6.92 -8.93 13.55
CA THR A 140 -6.59 -7.81 12.66
C THR A 140 -7.59 -7.66 11.51
N MET A 141 -8.36 -8.68 11.19
CA MET A 141 -9.29 -8.72 10.05
C MET A 141 -10.30 -7.57 10.06
N THR A 142 -10.96 -7.31 11.19
CA THR A 142 -11.93 -6.21 11.29
C THR A 142 -11.31 -4.85 10.98
N ARG A 143 -10.06 -4.63 11.41
CA ARG A 143 -9.34 -3.38 11.11
C ARG A 143 -9.00 -3.30 9.62
N SER A 144 -8.40 -4.34 9.07
CA SER A 144 -8.03 -4.44 7.64
C SER A 144 -9.23 -4.18 6.73
N LEU A 145 -10.35 -4.85 7.02
CA LEU A 145 -11.60 -4.69 6.28
C LEU A 145 -12.15 -3.28 6.40
N ASN A 146 -12.17 -2.69 7.60
CA ASN A 146 -12.66 -1.33 7.77
C ASN A 146 -11.81 -0.33 6.96
N THR A 147 -10.48 -0.42 7.03
CA THR A 147 -9.60 0.45 6.23
C THR A 147 -9.86 0.28 4.73
N SER A 148 -9.93 -0.95 4.24
CA SER A 148 -10.16 -1.25 2.83
C SER A 148 -11.53 -0.79 2.34
N LEU A 149 -12.60 -1.05 3.11
CA LEU A 149 -13.96 -0.62 2.78
C LEU A 149 -14.08 0.90 2.73
N THR A 150 -13.44 1.61 3.67
CA THR A 150 -13.48 3.07 3.69
C THR A 150 -12.85 3.65 2.41
N VAL A 151 -11.71 3.09 1.97
CA VAL A 151 -11.08 3.48 0.70
C VAL A 151 -11.99 3.18 -0.49
N ILE A 152 -12.62 2.00 -0.52
CA ILE A 152 -13.55 1.62 -1.60
C ILE A 152 -14.74 2.59 -1.66
N PHE A 153 -15.34 2.97 -0.52
CA PHE A 153 -16.46 3.91 -0.51
C PHE A 153 -16.05 5.30 -1.00
N VAL A 154 -14.87 5.79 -0.61
CA VAL A 154 -14.33 7.07 -1.10
C VAL A 154 -14.11 7.02 -2.60
N LEU A 155 -13.45 5.97 -3.10
CA LEU A 155 -13.19 5.80 -4.53
C LEU A 155 -14.48 5.64 -5.33
N LEU A 156 -15.46 4.89 -4.83
CA LEU A 156 -16.77 4.73 -5.47
C LEU A 156 -17.50 6.06 -5.58
N THR A 157 -17.47 6.87 -4.51
CA THR A 157 -18.08 8.21 -4.51
C THR A 157 -17.40 9.12 -5.54
N LEU A 158 -16.07 9.08 -5.63
CA LEU A 158 -15.31 9.82 -6.64
C LEU A 158 -15.63 9.37 -8.06
N VAL A 159 -15.81 8.07 -8.31
CA VAL A 159 -16.16 7.57 -9.65
C VAL A 159 -17.59 7.92 -10.06
N LEU A 160 -18.53 7.96 -9.10
CA LEU A 160 -19.95 8.24 -9.38
C LEU A 160 -20.27 9.74 -9.48
N LEU A 161 -19.59 10.58 -8.70
CA LEU A 161 -19.89 12.02 -8.60
C LEU A 161 -18.79 12.93 -9.17
N GLY A 162 -17.59 12.39 -9.42
CA GLY A 162 -16.41 13.13 -9.87
C GLY A 162 -16.32 13.30 -11.38
#